data_AF-A0A3D0D162-F1
#
_entry.id   AF-A0A3D0D162-F1
#
_cell.length_a   1.000
_cell.length_b   1.000
_cell.length_c   1.000
_cell.angle_alpha   90.00
_cell.angle_beta   90.00
_cell.angle_gamma   90.00
#
_symmetry.space_group_name_H-M   'P 1'
#
loop_
_entity.id
_entity.type
_entity.pdbx_description
1 polymer ?
#
loop_
_entity_poly.entity_id
_entity_poly.type
_entity_poly.pdbx_seq_one_letter_code
_entity_poly.pdbx_strand_id
1 'polypeptide(L)'
;MGTLTRRTASRLLFLCVGLLLLMGGSAQLVGATVGKDELVRCSRAAFSTEEDFLMRGGEPPDGNPWISDGDLLSVDGHVCARNADLLMVFSPTGAPMPDLGLDAVDIIDVEQYIVAFSTELDEPARSAFTAGDLLITNGAVIPNVALVNAFGVNYDIGLDEVKFVGPRDNILRFLEAVKGRSRSTWLEAPSRLEAELKQYSIDIWFSTEGTALTPNNTFTFLDGDLLSAATGTIVEHQADLLPPTVPAGLPTRGVDFGLDAFAVPRNGDKEQLYYSTEIGYTSETTPTLNFTDGDVLRLGDGVVSKNWSLISAFHPAASDLGLDALFVGPTGGPCENNQITDVGGLSVDVADINTFGRAEIGYPTDHPFGSHVPFWGSICDDVIKFRVVFRKASDGPGAGTGIPVLAAEGWKVKDRNPITNMCTETFHWFSDAGGWYDGARYRDLLYCNPNLILTDWKSPSAPDPNALYNVWLEFDRGSGVETEPSTHPVRLDNTYPKINNLNIPGGACTTYSAGDMPIMVQGDFVDENFWYYRLSIAGDLYPEHYYSPVHYYDAVPAAANLSSTGTTPAATLVDLHTVTVFDLTPTPKKCAYGIRLWAYDRTIDGSFNPTFNLIGGGFRGPDSRSIFFDYAP
;
A
#
# COMPACT_ATOMS: atom_id res chain seq x y z
N MET A 1 61.55 29.65 50.39
CA MET A 1 61.75 28.20 50.50
C MET A 1 60.56 27.54 49.84
N GLY A 2 60.59 26.82 48.72
CA GLY A 2 61.62 26.33 47.81
C GLY A 2 60.88 25.36 46.89
N THR A 3 60.78 25.68 45.61
CA THR A 3 60.17 24.89 44.53
C THR A 3 61.10 23.77 44.07
N LEU A 4 60.60 22.55 43.83
CA LEU A 4 61.10 21.48 42.92
C LEU A 4 60.38 20.16 43.32
N THR A 5 59.92 19.24 42.47
CA THR A 5 59.66 19.15 41.02
C THR A 5 58.94 17.82 40.76
N ARG A 6 57.98 17.85 39.84
CA ARG A 6 57.44 16.69 39.10
C ARG A 6 58.57 16.00 38.32
N ARG A 7 58.77 14.68 38.48
CA ARG A 7 59.38 13.79 37.46
C ARG A 7 59.37 12.33 37.93
N THR A 8 58.22 11.65 37.80
CA THR A 8 58.18 10.16 37.77
C THR A 8 56.87 9.56 37.26
N ALA A 9 55.81 10.34 36.98
CA ALA A 9 54.53 9.79 36.51
C ALA A 9 54.37 9.72 34.97
N SER A 10 55.34 10.19 34.18
CA SER A 10 55.16 10.40 32.73
C SER A 10 55.70 9.28 31.83
N ARG A 11 56.21 8.18 32.37
CA ARG A 11 56.78 7.07 31.56
C ARG A 11 55.97 5.78 31.53
N LEU A 12 54.95 5.63 32.38
CA LEU A 12 54.04 4.47 32.33
C LEU A 12 52.79 4.70 31.47
N LEU A 13 52.38 5.97 31.24
CA LEU A 13 51.18 6.28 30.46
C LEU A 13 51.44 6.23 28.93
N PHE A 14 52.67 6.47 28.49
CA PHE A 14 53.02 6.42 27.06
C PHE A 14 53.22 4.99 26.51
N LEU A 15 53.44 3.99 27.38
CA LEU A 15 53.60 2.61 26.93
C LEU A 15 52.24 1.89 26.74
N CYS A 16 51.19 2.28 27.48
CA CYS A 16 49.84 1.73 27.29
C CYS A 16 49.06 2.38 26.14
N VAL A 17 49.32 3.66 25.82
CA VAL A 17 48.71 4.32 24.65
C VAL A 17 49.42 3.91 23.35
N GLY A 18 50.74 3.65 23.39
CA GLY A 18 51.48 3.14 22.24
C GLY A 18 51.15 1.69 21.84
N LEU A 19 50.72 0.84 22.79
CA LEU A 19 50.33 -0.54 22.49
C LEU A 19 48.85 -0.69 22.07
N LEU A 20 47.97 0.24 22.46
CA LEU A 20 46.59 0.29 21.94
C LEU A 20 46.52 0.88 20.51
N LEU A 21 47.46 1.74 20.12
CA LEU A 21 47.56 2.27 18.75
C LEU A 21 48.26 1.32 17.75
N LEU A 22 48.83 0.20 18.24
CA LEU A 22 49.41 -0.86 17.39
C LEU A 22 48.54 -2.13 17.31
N MET A 23 47.39 -2.15 18.00
CA MET A 23 46.36 -3.20 17.88
C MET A 23 45.00 -2.69 17.42
N GLY A 24 44.86 -1.38 17.17
CA GLY A 24 43.85 -0.86 16.25
C GLY A 24 44.27 -1.17 14.82
N GLY A 25 44.31 -2.47 14.49
CA GLY A 25 44.23 -2.87 13.09
C GLY A 25 43.02 -2.14 12.51
N SER A 26 43.25 -1.42 11.42
CA SER A 26 42.23 -0.86 10.56
C SER A 26 41.19 -1.95 10.27
N ALA A 27 40.14 -2.00 11.09
CA ALA A 27 38.84 -2.43 10.63
C ALA A 27 38.43 -1.34 9.63
N GLN A 28 38.93 -1.47 8.41
CA GLN A 28 38.20 -0.94 7.27
C GLN A 28 36.79 -1.50 7.45
N LEU A 29 35.81 -0.62 7.62
CA LEU A 29 34.43 -0.95 7.30
C LEU A 29 34.48 -1.43 5.85
N VAL A 30 34.61 -2.74 5.68
CA VAL A 30 34.38 -3.38 4.39
C VAL A 30 32.91 -3.11 4.16
N GLY A 31 32.57 -2.34 3.12
CA GLY A 31 31.18 -2.09 2.73
C GLY A 31 30.44 -3.43 2.76
N ALA A 32 29.44 -3.52 3.62
CA ALA A 32 28.67 -4.74 3.76
C ALA A 32 27.91 -4.94 2.44
N THR A 33 27.76 -6.20 2.03
CA THR A 33 27.07 -6.58 0.79
C THR A 33 26.00 -7.58 1.17
N VAL A 34 24.75 -7.35 0.76
CA VAL A 34 23.68 -8.35 0.94
C VAL A 34 23.67 -9.37 -0.20
N GLY A 35 24.27 -9.00 -1.34
CA GLY A 35 24.41 -9.89 -2.50
C GLY A 35 23.23 -9.80 -3.48
N LYS A 36 23.49 -10.22 -4.72
CA LYS A 36 22.58 -10.01 -5.85
C LYS A 36 21.23 -10.71 -5.72
N ASP A 37 21.18 -11.82 -5.02
CA ASP A 37 19.97 -12.63 -4.87
C ASP A 37 18.90 -11.92 -4.03
N GLU A 38 19.28 -10.93 -3.22
CA GLU A 38 18.33 -10.16 -2.39
C GLU A 38 17.54 -9.12 -3.18
N LEU A 39 17.93 -8.79 -4.42
CA LEU A 39 17.19 -7.85 -5.26
C LEU A 39 15.74 -8.29 -5.51
N VAL A 40 15.46 -9.59 -5.46
CA VAL A 40 14.11 -10.16 -5.57
C VAL A 40 13.18 -9.71 -4.45
N ARG A 41 13.69 -9.18 -3.34
CA ARG A 41 12.85 -8.58 -2.28
C ARG A 41 12.27 -7.23 -2.69
N CYS A 42 12.84 -6.59 -3.71
CA CYS A 42 12.49 -5.25 -4.18
C CYS A 42 11.76 -5.24 -5.52
N SER A 43 11.35 -6.41 -6.02
CA SER A 43 10.72 -6.52 -7.34
C SER A 43 9.32 -5.90 -7.44
N ARG A 44 8.58 -5.84 -6.33
CA ARG A 44 7.27 -5.16 -6.22
C ARG A 44 7.40 -3.66 -6.06
N ALA A 45 8.22 -3.24 -5.12
CA ALA A 45 8.51 -1.86 -4.82
C ALA A 45 9.86 -1.78 -4.11
N ALA A 46 10.60 -0.74 -4.42
CA ALA A 46 11.88 -0.46 -3.81
C ALA A 46 12.01 1.04 -3.57
N PHE A 47 12.75 1.43 -2.56
CA PHE A 47 13.03 2.83 -2.28
C PHE A 47 14.38 3.04 -1.61
N SER A 48 14.84 4.28 -1.60
CA SER A 48 15.89 4.77 -0.70
C SER A 48 15.34 5.94 0.13
N THR A 49 16.07 6.39 1.13
CA THR A 49 15.68 7.48 2.05
C THR A 49 16.76 8.55 2.07
N GLU A 50 16.41 9.82 2.32
CA GLU A 50 17.36 10.95 2.41
C GLU A 50 18.32 10.81 3.60
N GLU A 51 17.92 10.09 4.63
CA GLU A 51 18.62 10.04 5.90
C GLU A 51 18.99 8.62 6.33
N ASP A 52 20.27 8.44 6.67
CA ASP A 52 20.77 7.25 7.35
C ASP A 52 19.99 6.92 8.63
N PHE A 53 19.72 5.64 8.87
CA PHE A 53 19.05 5.21 10.08
C PHE A 53 19.49 3.84 10.61
N LEU A 54 19.16 3.59 11.88
CA LEU A 54 19.39 2.29 12.51
C LEU A 54 18.10 1.46 12.47
N MET A 55 18.13 0.33 11.77
CA MET A 55 17.10 -0.70 11.81
C MET A 55 17.03 -1.33 13.22
N ARG A 56 15.84 -1.38 13.81
CA ARG A 56 15.62 -1.94 15.16
C ARG A 56 14.73 -3.18 15.18
N GLY A 57 14.04 -3.46 14.09
CA GLY A 57 13.27 -4.69 13.91
C GLY A 57 13.86 -5.49 12.76
N GLY A 58 13.94 -6.81 12.92
CA GLY A 58 14.59 -7.71 11.96
C GLY A 58 16.12 -7.70 12.04
N GLU A 59 16.76 -8.37 11.09
CA GLU A 59 18.22 -8.42 10.91
C GLU A 59 18.52 -8.49 9.40
N PRO A 60 19.29 -7.55 8.83
CA PRO A 60 19.68 -7.61 7.43
C PRO A 60 20.51 -8.86 7.10
N PRO A 61 20.53 -9.32 5.84
CA PRO A 61 21.28 -10.53 5.44
C PRO A 61 22.78 -10.49 5.78
N ASP A 62 23.37 -9.30 5.81
CA ASP A 62 24.77 -9.04 6.15
C ASP A 62 25.01 -8.82 7.67
N GLY A 63 23.95 -8.80 8.48
CA GLY A 63 23.97 -8.55 9.92
C GLY A 63 24.28 -7.10 10.32
N ASN A 64 24.36 -6.16 9.37
CA ASN A 64 24.63 -4.75 9.67
C ASN A 64 23.31 -3.97 9.83
N PRO A 65 22.93 -3.53 11.04
CA PRO A 65 21.66 -2.83 11.26
C PRO A 65 21.68 -1.36 10.80
N TRP A 66 22.83 -0.82 10.40
CA TRP A 66 22.89 0.50 9.79
C TRP A 66 22.32 0.44 8.38
N ILE A 67 21.34 1.28 8.10
CA ILE A 67 20.78 1.50 6.77
C ILE A 67 21.26 2.88 6.33
N SER A 68 21.87 2.93 5.16
CA SER A 68 22.30 4.19 4.56
C SER A 68 21.26 4.74 3.60
N ASP A 69 21.29 6.05 3.40
CA ASP A 69 20.69 6.78 2.27
C ASP A 69 21.05 6.24 0.88
N GLY A 70 22.06 5.37 0.79
CA GLY A 70 22.46 4.66 -0.43
C GLY A 70 21.91 3.25 -0.60
N ASP A 71 21.15 2.74 0.36
CA ASP A 71 20.64 1.37 0.35
C ASP A 71 19.29 1.24 -0.36
N LEU A 72 19.13 0.19 -1.15
CA LEU A 72 17.86 -0.13 -1.81
C LEU A 72 17.01 -1.02 -0.90
N LEU A 73 15.84 -0.52 -0.50
CA LEU A 73 14.99 -1.08 0.54
C LEU A 73 13.65 -1.57 -0.02
N SER A 74 13.13 -2.68 0.50
CA SER A 74 11.76 -3.12 0.22
C SER A 74 10.80 -2.54 1.25
N VAL A 75 9.53 -2.35 0.87
CA VAL A 75 8.44 -2.00 1.81
C VAL A 75 8.20 -3.05 2.91
N ASP A 76 8.63 -4.31 2.68
CA ASP A 76 8.50 -5.41 3.63
C ASP A 76 9.68 -5.52 4.63
N GLY A 77 10.53 -4.49 4.74
CA GLY A 77 11.60 -4.47 5.76
C GLY A 77 12.88 -5.21 5.40
N HIS A 78 13.17 -5.43 4.12
CA HIS A 78 14.40 -6.06 3.63
C HIS A 78 15.33 -5.04 2.98
N VAL A 79 16.63 -5.25 3.15
CA VAL A 79 17.68 -4.57 2.39
C VAL A 79 17.97 -5.40 1.16
N CYS A 80 17.61 -4.90 -0.02
CA CYS A 80 17.70 -5.62 -1.29
C CYS A 80 19.04 -5.46 -1.98
N ALA A 81 19.68 -4.30 -1.79
CA ALA A 81 21.04 -4.03 -2.21
C ALA A 81 21.61 -2.96 -1.30
N ARG A 82 22.88 -3.09 -0.92
CA ARG A 82 23.63 -1.98 -0.33
C ARG A 82 24.12 -1.03 -1.40
N ASN A 83 24.43 0.21 -1.05
CA ASN A 83 25.10 1.13 -1.98
C ASN A 83 26.38 0.50 -2.58
N ALA A 84 27.13 -0.21 -1.74
CA ALA A 84 28.31 -0.98 -2.13
C ALA A 84 28.01 -2.12 -3.14
N ASP A 85 26.85 -2.77 -3.06
CA ASP A 85 26.43 -3.80 -4.01
C ASP A 85 26.18 -3.21 -5.40
N LEU A 86 25.58 -2.01 -5.47
CA LEU A 86 25.31 -1.28 -6.71
C LEU A 86 26.60 -0.74 -7.33
N LEU A 87 27.48 -0.16 -6.51
CA LEU A 87 28.74 0.46 -6.94
C LEU A 87 29.86 -0.52 -7.28
N MET A 88 29.76 -1.79 -6.89
CA MET A 88 30.84 -2.78 -7.00
C MET A 88 31.42 -2.88 -8.43
N VAL A 89 30.58 -2.76 -9.46
CA VAL A 89 31.01 -2.86 -10.87
C VAL A 89 31.90 -1.69 -11.31
N PHE A 90 31.83 -0.55 -10.62
CA PHE A 90 32.60 0.66 -10.92
C PHE A 90 33.88 0.79 -10.10
N SER A 91 34.11 -0.12 -9.14
CA SER A 91 35.32 -0.12 -8.32
C SER A 91 36.57 -0.44 -9.16
N PRO A 92 37.54 0.48 -9.31
CA PRO A 92 38.75 0.24 -10.10
C PRO A 92 39.63 -0.88 -9.54
N THR A 93 39.48 -1.20 -8.25
CA THR A 93 40.32 -2.17 -7.52
C THR A 93 39.55 -3.42 -7.09
N GLY A 94 38.24 -3.48 -7.34
CA GLY A 94 37.35 -4.50 -6.79
C GLY A 94 37.16 -4.41 -5.28
N ALA A 95 37.63 -3.34 -4.64
CA ALA A 95 37.34 -3.03 -3.24
C ALA A 95 35.99 -2.30 -3.13
N PRO A 96 35.22 -2.49 -2.05
CA PRO A 96 34.00 -1.71 -1.83
C PRO A 96 34.28 -0.20 -1.92
N MET A 97 33.43 0.49 -2.68
CA MET A 97 33.40 1.95 -2.70
C MET A 97 32.84 2.46 -1.36
N PRO A 98 33.18 3.69 -0.94
CA PRO A 98 32.44 4.33 0.14
C PRO A 98 30.96 4.43 -0.23
N ASP A 99 30.11 4.62 0.77
CA ASP A 99 28.74 5.00 0.53
C ASP A 99 28.69 6.37 -0.17
N LEU A 100 27.92 6.45 -1.25
CA LEU A 100 27.73 7.65 -2.05
C LEU A 100 26.27 8.10 -2.10
N GLY A 101 25.38 7.50 -1.29
CA GLY A 101 23.94 7.76 -1.37
C GLY A 101 23.32 7.18 -2.65
N LEU A 102 21.99 7.22 -2.72
CA LEU A 102 21.23 6.76 -3.88
C LEU A 102 20.16 7.79 -4.21
N ASP A 103 20.36 8.45 -5.34
CA ASP A 103 19.61 9.63 -5.75
C ASP A 103 18.78 9.35 -7.02
N ALA A 104 18.53 8.07 -7.33
CA ALA A 104 17.63 7.62 -8.39
C ALA A 104 17.69 6.10 -8.46
N VAL A 105 16.58 5.44 -8.83
CA VAL A 105 16.60 4.00 -9.05
C VAL A 105 15.60 3.51 -10.08
N ASP A 106 16.04 2.55 -10.88
CA ASP A 106 15.19 1.82 -11.80
C ASP A 106 15.60 0.35 -11.90
N ILE A 107 14.79 -0.54 -11.32
CA ILE A 107 15.00 -1.98 -11.37
C ILE A 107 14.44 -2.52 -12.70
N ILE A 108 15.34 -2.84 -13.64
CA ILE A 108 14.97 -3.26 -14.99
C ILE A 108 14.84 -4.77 -15.09
N ASP A 109 15.79 -5.51 -14.49
CA ASP A 109 15.79 -6.98 -14.52
C ASP A 109 16.38 -7.55 -13.23
N VAL A 110 15.51 -8.16 -12.42
CA VAL A 110 15.87 -8.76 -11.13
C VAL A 110 16.78 -9.97 -11.32
N GLU A 111 16.44 -10.88 -12.26
CA GLU A 111 17.18 -12.12 -12.49
C GLU A 111 18.60 -11.86 -12.99
N GLN A 112 18.76 -10.82 -13.83
CA GLN A 112 20.05 -10.42 -14.38
C GLN A 112 20.78 -9.37 -13.53
N TYR A 113 20.18 -8.93 -12.42
CA TYR A 113 20.66 -7.86 -11.56
C TYR A 113 20.98 -6.58 -12.35
N ILE A 114 20.03 -6.13 -13.16
CA ILE A 114 20.12 -4.91 -13.95
C ILE A 114 19.32 -3.81 -13.25
N VAL A 115 20.05 -2.92 -12.59
CA VAL A 115 19.55 -1.72 -11.91
C VAL A 115 20.23 -0.53 -12.55
N ALA A 116 19.44 0.47 -12.96
CA ALA A 116 19.95 1.79 -13.30
C ALA A 116 19.74 2.72 -12.10
N PHE A 117 20.70 3.57 -11.79
CA PHE A 117 20.69 4.38 -10.56
C PHE A 117 21.59 5.61 -10.69
N SER A 118 21.39 6.57 -9.77
CA SER A 118 22.23 7.75 -9.57
C SER A 118 22.81 7.72 -8.15
N THR A 119 23.72 8.63 -7.82
CA THR A 119 24.31 8.74 -6.47
C THR A 119 24.30 10.19 -6.03
N GLU A 120 24.05 10.45 -4.76
CA GLU A 120 24.07 11.80 -4.18
C GLU A 120 25.49 12.42 -4.21
N LEU A 121 26.52 11.58 -4.07
CA LEU A 121 27.91 12.04 -4.00
C LEU A 121 28.74 11.62 -5.21
N ASP A 122 29.57 12.57 -5.67
CA ASP A 122 30.61 12.30 -6.66
C ASP A 122 31.53 11.14 -6.23
N GLU A 123 31.92 10.31 -7.20
CA GLU A 123 33.02 9.36 -7.03
C GLU A 123 34.27 10.11 -6.51
N PRO A 124 34.97 9.64 -5.45
CA PRO A 124 36.00 10.42 -4.78
C PRO A 124 37.13 10.94 -5.69
N ALA A 125 37.53 10.18 -6.71
CA ALA A 125 38.52 10.60 -7.70
C ALA A 125 37.92 11.39 -8.88
N ARG A 126 36.59 11.48 -8.98
CA ARG A 126 35.78 12.13 -10.02
C ARG A 126 36.16 11.70 -11.45
N SER A 127 36.65 10.48 -11.55
CA SER A 127 37.28 9.96 -12.77
C SER A 127 36.36 9.02 -13.52
N ALA A 128 35.49 8.30 -12.80
CA ALA A 128 34.57 7.33 -13.36
C ALA A 128 33.19 7.94 -13.64
N PHE A 129 32.61 8.64 -12.66
CA PHE A 129 31.29 9.26 -12.71
C PHE A 129 31.18 10.43 -11.72
N THR A 130 30.12 11.22 -11.86
CA THR A 130 29.68 12.29 -10.92
C THR A 130 28.27 11.99 -10.39
N ALA A 131 27.83 12.71 -9.36
CA ALA A 131 26.55 12.48 -8.70
C ALA A 131 25.37 12.39 -9.69
N GLY A 132 25.25 13.33 -10.63
CA GLY A 132 24.16 13.34 -11.62
C GLY A 132 24.28 12.36 -12.79
N ASP A 133 25.31 11.50 -12.83
CA ASP A 133 25.47 10.52 -13.92
C ASP A 133 24.60 9.28 -13.69
N LEU A 134 23.89 8.84 -14.73
CA LEU A 134 23.14 7.59 -14.71
C LEU A 134 24.08 6.38 -14.82
N LEU A 135 24.15 5.60 -13.75
CA LEU A 135 24.90 4.37 -13.61
C LEU A 135 24.01 3.16 -13.90
N ILE A 136 24.58 2.11 -14.47
CA ILE A 136 23.89 0.82 -14.64
C ILE A 136 24.79 -0.29 -14.10
N THR A 137 24.25 -1.23 -13.33
CA THR A 137 24.99 -2.37 -12.74
C THR A 137 25.68 -3.28 -13.78
N ASN A 138 25.44 -3.07 -15.07
CA ASN A 138 26.17 -3.67 -16.18
C ASN A 138 27.49 -2.93 -16.53
N GLY A 139 27.86 -1.90 -15.77
CA GLY A 139 29.08 -1.09 -15.90
C GLY A 139 28.98 0.08 -16.86
N ALA A 140 27.80 0.38 -17.41
CA ALA A 140 27.60 1.57 -18.24
C ALA A 140 27.46 2.83 -17.38
N VAL A 141 28.00 3.95 -17.87
CA VAL A 141 27.85 5.29 -17.27
C VAL A 141 27.36 6.25 -18.34
N ILE A 142 26.18 6.83 -18.16
CA ILE A 142 25.58 7.84 -19.04
C ILE A 142 25.59 9.17 -18.29
N PRO A 143 26.44 10.13 -18.67
CA PRO A 143 26.57 11.35 -17.90
C PRO A 143 25.34 12.24 -17.99
N ASN A 144 25.09 13.01 -16.94
CA ASN A 144 23.95 13.93 -16.85
C ASN A 144 23.79 14.79 -18.11
N VAL A 145 24.90 15.36 -18.60
CA VAL A 145 24.94 16.21 -19.80
C VAL A 145 24.42 15.51 -21.07
N ALA A 146 24.42 14.18 -21.13
CA ALA A 146 23.83 13.43 -22.23
C ALA A 146 22.30 13.31 -22.09
N LEU A 147 21.78 13.18 -20.86
CA LEU A 147 20.35 13.17 -20.56
C LEU A 147 19.71 14.53 -20.89
N VAL A 148 20.36 15.62 -20.48
CA VAL A 148 19.83 17.00 -20.68
C VAL A 148 20.24 17.65 -22.01
N ASN A 149 21.02 16.95 -22.85
CA ASN A 149 21.53 17.51 -24.12
C ASN A 149 20.40 18.03 -25.03
N ALA A 150 19.28 17.31 -25.11
CA ALA A 150 18.15 17.65 -25.97
C ALA A 150 17.47 18.97 -25.55
N PHE A 151 17.63 19.38 -24.29
CA PHE A 151 17.14 20.65 -23.74
C PHE A 151 18.14 21.82 -23.94
N GLY A 152 19.31 21.54 -24.52
CA GLY A 152 20.37 22.54 -24.74
C GLY A 152 21.18 22.87 -23.47
N VAL A 153 21.08 22.05 -22.44
CA VAL A 153 21.90 22.14 -21.22
C VAL A 153 23.19 21.35 -21.43
N ASN A 154 24.33 21.93 -21.04
CA ASN A 154 25.67 21.40 -21.35
C ASN A 154 26.58 21.26 -20.13
N TYR A 155 26.00 21.29 -18.94
CA TYR A 155 26.66 21.09 -17.66
C TYR A 155 25.87 20.06 -16.85
N ASP A 156 26.53 19.45 -15.89
CA ASP A 156 25.90 18.51 -14.97
C ASP A 156 25.00 19.27 -14.00
N ILE A 157 23.70 18.99 -14.04
CA ILE A 157 22.67 19.66 -13.25
C ILE A 157 22.11 18.75 -12.13
N GLY A 158 22.70 17.57 -11.92
CA GLY A 158 22.20 16.57 -10.97
C GLY A 158 21.04 15.74 -11.53
N LEU A 159 20.69 14.65 -10.84
CA LEU A 159 19.73 13.64 -11.27
C LEU A 159 19.11 12.98 -10.03
N ASP A 160 17.86 13.31 -9.72
CA ASP A 160 17.15 12.84 -8.52
C ASP A 160 16.33 11.57 -8.80
N GLU A 161 15.93 11.36 -10.06
CA GLU A 161 15.23 10.14 -10.40
C GLU A 161 15.30 9.77 -11.87
N VAL A 162 15.18 8.46 -12.17
CA VAL A 162 15.20 7.91 -13.52
C VAL A 162 14.23 6.74 -13.70
N LYS A 163 13.59 6.64 -14.87
CA LYS A 163 12.85 5.44 -15.33
C LYS A 163 13.02 5.19 -16.83
N PHE A 164 13.39 3.97 -17.20
CA PHE A 164 13.33 3.50 -18.58
C PHE A 164 11.88 3.22 -19.01
N VAL A 165 11.47 3.81 -20.12
CA VAL A 165 10.13 3.68 -20.69
C VAL A 165 10.21 3.04 -22.08
N GLY A 166 9.37 2.04 -22.31
CA GLY A 166 9.28 1.28 -23.56
C GLY A 166 9.21 -0.23 -23.33
N PRO A 167 9.15 -1.02 -24.40
CA PRO A 167 9.13 -2.48 -24.30
C PRO A 167 10.39 -3.01 -23.59
N ARG A 168 10.22 -3.89 -22.59
CA ARG A 168 11.33 -4.46 -21.80
C ARG A 168 12.44 -5.05 -22.66
N ASP A 169 12.08 -5.83 -23.69
CA ASP A 169 13.07 -6.42 -24.60
C ASP A 169 13.91 -5.36 -25.33
N ASN A 170 13.33 -4.22 -25.65
CA ASN A 170 14.05 -3.13 -26.29
C ASN A 170 15.01 -2.45 -25.31
N ILE A 171 14.57 -2.23 -24.06
CA ILE A 171 15.39 -1.70 -22.97
C ILE A 171 16.59 -2.63 -22.75
N LEU A 172 16.37 -3.94 -22.60
CA LEU A 172 17.45 -4.91 -22.42
C LEU A 172 18.43 -4.95 -23.59
N ARG A 173 17.96 -4.83 -24.84
CA ARG A 173 18.85 -4.71 -26.01
C ARG A 173 19.68 -3.43 -26.01
N PHE A 174 19.09 -2.31 -25.59
CA PHE A 174 19.85 -1.06 -25.41
C PHE A 174 20.91 -1.22 -24.33
N LEU A 175 20.53 -1.74 -23.16
CA LEU A 175 21.43 -1.92 -22.02
C LEU A 175 22.59 -2.86 -22.37
N GLU A 176 22.35 -3.94 -23.10
CA GLU A 176 23.43 -4.80 -23.60
C GLU A 176 24.34 -4.07 -24.59
N ALA A 177 23.81 -3.18 -25.43
CA ALA A 177 24.60 -2.40 -26.40
C ALA A 177 25.46 -1.31 -25.76
N VAL A 178 25.09 -0.81 -24.57
CA VAL A 178 25.85 0.20 -23.83
C VAL A 178 26.66 -0.39 -22.67
N LYS A 179 26.61 -1.71 -22.45
CA LYS A 179 27.31 -2.41 -21.38
C LYS A 179 28.80 -2.05 -21.31
N GLY A 180 29.25 -1.62 -20.13
CA GLY A 180 30.64 -1.23 -19.88
C GLY A 180 31.09 0.05 -20.62
N ARG A 181 30.19 0.78 -21.27
CA ARG A 181 30.52 2.01 -21.99
C ARG A 181 30.81 3.12 -20.99
N SER A 182 32.00 3.72 -21.11
CA SER A 182 32.45 4.76 -20.20
C SER A 182 31.75 6.10 -20.44
N ARG A 183 31.72 6.90 -19.37
CA ARG A 183 31.32 8.31 -19.35
C ARG A 183 31.85 9.13 -20.53
N SER A 184 33.15 9.01 -20.82
CA SER A 184 33.83 9.77 -21.88
C SER A 184 33.23 9.58 -23.27
N THR A 185 32.69 8.38 -23.54
CA THR A 185 32.09 8.06 -24.86
C THR A 185 30.89 8.95 -25.16
N TRP A 186 30.13 9.30 -24.13
CA TRP A 186 28.96 10.16 -24.25
C TRP A 186 29.36 11.64 -24.25
N LEU A 187 30.36 12.03 -23.46
CA LEU A 187 30.86 13.42 -23.45
C LEU A 187 31.39 13.88 -24.81
N GLU A 188 32.00 12.97 -25.58
CA GLU A 188 32.48 13.27 -26.95
C GLU A 188 31.34 13.56 -27.93
N ALA A 189 30.16 12.99 -27.72
CA ALA A 189 28.99 13.17 -28.57
C ALA A 189 27.68 12.97 -27.77
N PRO A 190 27.24 13.97 -26.97
CA PRO A 190 26.10 13.80 -26.06
C PRO A 190 24.79 13.44 -26.79
N SER A 191 24.58 13.99 -27.99
CA SER A 191 23.43 13.70 -28.86
C SER A 191 23.34 12.23 -29.33
N ARG A 192 24.36 11.42 -29.09
CA ARG A 192 24.32 9.98 -29.33
C ARG A 192 23.23 9.31 -28.53
N LEU A 193 22.98 9.75 -27.28
CA LEU A 193 21.97 9.13 -26.42
C LEU A 193 20.58 9.20 -27.08
N GLU A 194 20.16 10.39 -27.52
CA GLU A 194 18.90 10.60 -28.22
C GLU A 194 18.75 9.68 -29.45
N ALA A 195 19.82 9.53 -30.23
CA ALA A 195 19.83 8.68 -31.42
C ALA A 195 19.68 7.20 -31.08
N GLU A 196 20.33 6.73 -30.01
CA GLU A 196 20.24 5.35 -29.55
C GLU A 196 18.86 5.05 -28.92
N LEU A 197 18.32 5.95 -28.08
CA LEU A 197 16.96 5.81 -27.53
C LEU A 197 15.90 5.68 -28.64
N LYS A 198 15.99 6.53 -29.67
CA LYS A 198 15.14 6.45 -30.89
C LYS A 198 15.34 5.14 -31.65
N GLN A 199 16.58 4.69 -31.82
CA GLN A 199 16.90 3.43 -32.51
C GLN A 199 16.26 2.23 -31.80
N TYR A 200 16.30 2.19 -30.48
CA TYR A 200 15.70 1.10 -29.69
C TYR A 200 14.21 1.30 -29.43
N SER A 201 13.62 2.45 -29.81
CA SER A 201 12.22 2.78 -29.53
C SER A 201 11.90 2.70 -28.03
N ILE A 202 12.77 3.34 -27.24
CA ILE A 202 12.66 3.51 -25.79
C ILE A 202 12.90 4.97 -25.44
N ASP A 203 12.64 5.32 -24.19
CA ASP A 203 12.93 6.61 -23.60
C ASP A 203 13.53 6.43 -22.19
N ILE A 204 14.14 7.49 -21.68
CA ILE A 204 14.54 7.62 -20.29
C ILE A 204 13.81 8.85 -19.78
N TRP A 205 12.91 8.64 -18.84
CA TRP A 205 12.27 9.71 -18.10
C TRP A 205 13.06 10.00 -16.84
N PHE A 206 13.20 11.26 -16.46
CA PHE A 206 14.03 11.66 -15.33
C PHE A 206 13.64 13.03 -14.75
N SER A 207 14.07 13.31 -13.52
CA SER A 207 14.08 14.63 -12.88
C SER A 207 15.53 15.07 -12.62
N THR A 208 15.73 16.28 -12.10
CA THR A 208 17.07 16.84 -11.88
C THR A 208 17.10 17.73 -10.65
N GLU A 209 18.16 17.64 -9.87
CA GLU A 209 18.42 18.46 -8.68
C GLU A 209 18.33 19.98 -8.92
N GLY A 210 18.68 20.41 -10.13
CA GLY A 210 18.72 21.82 -10.50
C GLY A 210 17.68 22.24 -11.54
N THR A 211 17.09 23.41 -11.30
CA THR A 211 16.33 24.14 -12.32
C THR A 211 17.23 24.69 -13.45
N ALA A 212 16.91 24.37 -14.70
CA ALA A 212 17.63 24.87 -15.87
C ALA A 212 17.07 26.19 -16.42
N LEU A 213 17.96 27.13 -16.77
CA LEU A 213 17.61 28.42 -17.36
C LEU A 213 18.12 28.57 -18.79
N THR A 214 17.36 29.27 -19.63
CA THR A 214 17.84 29.78 -20.90
C THR A 214 18.83 30.94 -20.68
N PRO A 215 19.63 31.33 -21.70
CA PRO A 215 20.52 32.50 -21.59
C PRO A 215 19.81 33.83 -21.29
N ASN A 216 18.48 33.90 -21.44
CA ASN A 216 17.66 35.08 -21.12
C ASN A 216 17.05 34.99 -19.71
N ASN A 217 17.51 34.08 -18.86
CA ASN A 217 16.98 33.82 -17.51
C ASN A 217 15.49 33.47 -17.50
N THR A 218 15.02 32.73 -18.52
CA THR A 218 13.71 32.07 -18.49
C THR A 218 13.89 30.59 -18.20
N PHE A 219 12.96 29.95 -17.51
CA PHE A 219 13.05 28.52 -17.25
C PHE A 219 13.02 27.71 -18.55
N THR A 220 13.97 26.78 -18.67
CA THR A 220 13.95 25.71 -19.68
C THR A 220 13.09 24.56 -19.15
N PHE A 221 13.35 24.16 -17.91
CA PHE A 221 12.57 23.24 -17.08
C PHE A 221 12.87 23.55 -15.60
N LEU A 222 12.01 23.10 -14.71
CA LEU A 222 12.15 23.12 -13.25
C LEU A 222 12.74 21.81 -12.75
N ASP A 223 13.36 21.82 -11.57
CA ASP A 223 13.85 20.58 -10.94
C ASP A 223 12.69 19.60 -10.68
N GLY A 224 11.52 20.11 -10.32
CA GLY A 224 10.32 19.29 -10.20
C GLY A 224 9.60 18.87 -11.49
N ASP A 225 10.14 19.16 -12.67
CA ASP A 225 9.56 18.71 -13.93
C ASP A 225 10.02 17.28 -14.27
N LEU A 226 9.11 16.46 -14.80
CA LEU A 226 9.44 15.15 -15.36
C LEU A 226 9.86 15.32 -16.83
N LEU A 227 11.07 14.87 -17.18
CA LEU A 227 11.72 15.14 -18.47
C LEU A 227 11.85 13.88 -19.34
N SER A 228 11.96 14.05 -20.66
CA SER A 228 12.27 12.97 -21.61
C SER A 228 13.63 13.19 -22.28
N ALA A 229 14.54 12.24 -22.13
CA ALA A 229 15.85 12.27 -22.78
C ALA A 229 15.76 12.00 -24.29
N ALA A 230 14.78 11.24 -24.77
CA ALA A 230 14.67 10.92 -26.19
C ALA A 230 14.14 12.10 -27.03
N THR A 231 13.24 12.90 -26.47
CA THR A 231 12.55 13.98 -27.19
C THR A 231 13.03 15.38 -26.82
N GLY A 232 13.62 15.58 -25.64
CA GLY A 232 13.93 16.91 -25.12
C GLY A 232 12.67 17.70 -24.76
N THR A 233 11.63 17.01 -24.29
CA THR A 233 10.36 17.62 -23.86
C THR A 233 10.08 17.34 -22.40
N ILE A 234 9.38 18.27 -21.75
CA ILE A 234 8.79 18.03 -20.43
C ILE A 234 7.61 17.07 -20.62
N VAL A 235 7.69 15.92 -19.96
CA VAL A 235 6.68 14.86 -19.94
C VAL A 235 5.50 15.27 -19.06
N GLU A 236 5.79 15.85 -17.89
CA GLU A 236 4.82 16.43 -16.99
C GLU A 236 5.44 17.60 -16.24
N HIS A 237 4.71 18.70 -16.15
CA HIS A 237 5.16 19.85 -15.37
C HIS A 237 4.87 19.65 -13.90
N GLN A 238 5.72 20.16 -13.00
CA GLN A 238 5.44 20.10 -11.56
C GLN A 238 4.09 20.73 -11.18
N ALA A 239 3.74 21.82 -11.86
CA ALA A 239 2.44 22.47 -11.69
C ALA A 239 1.28 21.51 -11.97
N ASP A 240 1.45 20.56 -12.88
CA ASP A 240 0.42 19.61 -13.25
C ASP A 240 0.47 18.33 -12.39
N LEU A 241 1.62 18.03 -11.75
CA LEU A 241 1.74 16.98 -10.74
C LEU A 241 0.91 17.30 -9.49
N LEU A 242 1.00 18.54 -8.98
CA LEU A 242 0.40 18.93 -7.71
C LEU A 242 -0.94 19.68 -7.85
N PRO A 243 -1.94 19.42 -6.97
CA PRO A 243 -3.24 20.06 -7.04
C PRO A 243 -3.17 21.60 -7.14
N PRO A 244 -4.08 22.28 -7.88
CA PRO A 244 -4.00 23.72 -8.12
C PRO A 244 -3.95 24.61 -6.86
N THR A 245 -4.35 24.09 -5.71
CA THR A 245 -4.30 24.78 -4.40
C THR A 245 -2.91 24.76 -3.76
N VAL A 246 -2.03 23.86 -4.17
CA VAL A 246 -0.61 23.83 -3.79
C VAL A 246 0.14 24.83 -4.67
N PRO A 247 1.05 25.67 -4.15
CA PRO A 247 1.71 26.72 -4.94
C PRO A 247 2.83 26.23 -5.89
N ALA A 248 2.69 25.02 -6.45
CA ALA A 248 3.72 24.36 -7.28
C ALA A 248 3.82 24.95 -8.70
N GLY A 249 5.04 25.28 -9.13
CA GLY A 249 5.37 25.80 -10.45
C GLY A 249 5.83 27.26 -10.42
N LEU A 250 7.10 27.49 -10.73
CA LEU A 250 7.66 28.81 -10.97
C LEU A 250 7.46 29.29 -12.41
N PRO A 251 7.39 30.62 -12.64
CA PRO A 251 7.28 31.69 -11.65
C PRO A 251 5.82 31.98 -11.25
N THR A 252 4.86 31.17 -11.69
CA THR A 252 3.44 31.54 -11.73
C THR A 252 2.70 31.21 -10.44
N ARG A 253 2.95 30.03 -9.87
CA ARG A 253 2.29 29.53 -8.64
C ARG A 253 3.14 29.74 -7.39
N GLY A 254 4.46 29.80 -7.54
CA GLY A 254 5.36 30.50 -6.61
C GLY A 254 6.38 29.64 -5.86
N VAL A 255 6.31 28.32 -5.97
CA VAL A 255 7.26 27.39 -5.35
C VAL A 255 7.66 26.32 -6.36
N ASP A 256 8.95 26.00 -6.39
CA ASP A 256 9.43 24.74 -6.94
C ASP A 256 9.61 23.78 -5.77
N PHE A 257 8.88 22.67 -5.79
CA PHE A 257 8.91 21.63 -4.78
C PHE A 257 9.97 20.53 -5.05
N GLY A 258 10.73 20.59 -6.15
CA GLY A 258 11.54 19.46 -6.61
C GLY A 258 10.71 18.24 -7.04
N LEU A 259 11.40 17.20 -7.52
CA LEU A 259 10.85 15.87 -7.81
C LEU A 259 11.93 14.85 -7.46
N ASP A 260 11.93 14.44 -6.21
CA ASP A 260 13.00 13.66 -5.59
C ASP A 260 12.88 12.16 -5.88
N ALA A 261 11.65 11.68 -6.07
CA ALA A 261 11.42 10.30 -6.49
C ALA A 261 10.17 10.18 -7.34
N PHE A 262 10.14 9.22 -8.26
CA PHE A 262 8.97 8.88 -9.06
C PHE A 262 9.02 7.47 -9.61
N ALA A 263 7.85 6.85 -9.72
CA ALA A 263 7.68 5.57 -10.39
C ALA A 263 6.54 5.62 -11.40
N VAL A 264 6.80 5.05 -12.58
CA VAL A 264 5.84 4.95 -13.68
C VAL A 264 5.94 3.57 -14.32
N PRO A 265 4.83 2.97 -14.78
CA PRO A 265 4.92 1.72 -15.52
C PRO A 265 5.71 1.89 -16.82
N ARG A 266 6.35 0.81 -17.28
CA ARG A 266 7.20 0.80 -18.48
C ARG A 266 6.50 1.26 -19.77
N ASN A 267 5.17 1.23 -19.83
CA ASN A 267 4.42 1.73 -20.98
C ASN A 267 4.32 3.28 -21.02
N GLY A 268 4.79 3.98 -19.98
CA GLY A 268 4.74 5.43 -19.87
C GLY A 268 3.35 5.98 -19.51
N ASP A 269 2.50 5.17 -18.88
CA ASP A 269 1.17 5.60 -18.44
C ASP A 269 1.25 6.53 -17.23
N LYS A 270 1.12 7.83 -17.49
CA LYS A 270 1.22 8.89 -16.48
C LYS A 270 0.09 8.88 -15.45
N GLU A 271 -1.06 8.24 -15.73
CA GLU A 271 -2.16 8.09 -14.75
C GLU A 271 -1.80 7.13 -13.61
N GLN A 272 -0.70 6.40 -13.76
CA GLN A 272 -0.13 5.49 -12.76
C GLN A 272 1.21 6.01 -12.22
N LEU A 273 1.49 7.31 -12.38
CA LEU A 273 2.67 7.95 -11.83
C LEU A 273 2.51 8.12 -10.32
N TYR A 274 3.48 7.56 -9.58
CA TYR A 274 3.73 7.84 -8.17
C TYR A 274 4.95 8.75 -8.06
N TYR A 275 4.99 9.63 -7.08
CA TYR A 275 6.12 10.53 -6.88
C TYR A 275 6.24 11.06 -5.45
N SER A 276 7.42 11.54 -5.09
CA SER A 276 7.68 12.39 -3.93
C SER A 276 8.32 13.71 -4.37
N THR A 277 8.49 14.64 -3.46
CA THR A 277 9.00 15.99 -3.72
C THR A 277 10.10 16.32 -2.72
N GLU A 278 11.12 17.07 -3.13
CA GLU A 278 12.25 17.52 -2.29
C GLU A 278 11.83 18.27 -1.01
N ILE A 279 10.66 18.94 -1.04
CA ILE A 279 10.15 19.65 0.14
C ILE A 279 8.67 19.34 0.41
N GLY A 280 8.33 19.25 1.69
CA GLY A 280 6.94 19.08 2.13
C GLY A 280 6.04 20.31 1.93
N TYR A 281 4.73 20.08 1.94
CA TYR A 281 3.69 21.11 1.95
C TYR A 281 2.79 20.98 3.18
N THR A 282 2.56 22.10 3.87
CA THR A 282 1.63 22.16 5.01
C THR A 282 0.66 23.33 4.89
N SER A 283 -0.61 23.06 5.18
CA SER A 283 -1.69 24.03 5.17
C SER A 283 -2.68 23.78 6.30
N GLU A 284 -2.92 24.81 7.13
CA GLU A 284 -3.96 24.77 8.15
C GLU A 284 -5.38 24.78 7.56
N THR A 285 -5.55 25.34 6.37
CA THR A 285 -6.87 25.47 5.72
C THR A 285 -7.23 24.26 4.87
N THR A 286 -6.24 23.48 4.43
CA THR A 286 -6.43 22.23 3.67
C THR A 286 -5.52 21.10 4.19
N PRO A 287 -5.70 20.61 5.44
CA PRO A 287 -4.79 19.63 6.04
C PRO A 287 -4.75 18.28 5.31
N THR A 288 -5.79 17.96 4.54
CA THR A 288 -5.87 16.73 3.73
C THR A 288 -4.89 16.72 2.55
N LEU A 289 -4.30 17.87 2.21
CA LEU A 289 -3.28 18.01 1.18
C LEU A 289 -1.86 18.08 1.76
N ASN A 290 -1.69 17.91 3.08
CA ASN A 290 -0.37 17.96 3.69
C ASN A 290 0.43 16.70 3.32
N PHE A 291 1.64 16.93 2.85
CA PHE A 291 2.62 15.90 2.54
C PHE A 291 4.00 16.33 3.01
N THR A 292 4.85 15.34 3.30
CA THR A 292 6.28 15.54 3.54
C THR A 292 7.08 15.14 2.31
N ASP A 293 8.38 15.40 2.36
CA ASP A 293 9.39 14.99 1.38
C ASP A 293 9.58 13.47 1.31
N GLY A 294 9.17 12.74 2.34
CA GLY A 294 9.15 11.27 2.32
C GLY A 294 7.82 10.62 1.88
N ASP A 295 6.76 11.38 1.64
CA ASP A 295 5.42 10.82 1.34
C ASP A 295 5.29 10.44 -0.15
N VAL A 296 4.64 9.32 -0.46
CA VAL A 296 4.32 8.95 -1.86
C VAL A 296 2.99 9.56 -2.25
N LEU A 297 3.01 10.39 -3.28
CA LEU A 297 1.88 11.00 -3.93
C LEU A 297 1.52 10.28 -5.23
N ARG A 298 0.27 10.48 -5.66
CA ARG A 298 -0.21 10.07 -6.98
C ARG A 298 -0.88 11.23 -7.68
N LEU A 299 -0.64 11.32 -8.99
CA LEU A 299 -1.23 12.34 -9.85
C LEU A 299 -2.77 12.37 -9.67
N GLY A 300 -3.30 13.51 -9.22
CA GLY A 300 -4.74 13.72 -9.01
C GLY A 300 -5.33 13.19 -7.69
N ASP A 301 -4.73 12.18 -7.07
CA ASP A 301 -5.25 11.50 -5.86
C ASP A 301 -4.60 12.00 -4.55
N GLY A 302 -3.47 12.72 -4.62
CA GLY A 302 -2.76 13.23 -3.45
C GLY A 302 -1.88 12.18 -2.78
N VAL A 303 -1.71 12.24 -1.45
CA VAL A 303 -0.87 11.28 -0.71
C VAL A 303 -1.52 9.90 -0.69
N VAL A 304 -0.82 8.91 -1.25
CA VAL A 304 -1.25 7.50 -1.31
C VAL A 304 -0.49 6.61 -0.32
N SER A 305 0.71 7.00 0.11
CA SER A 305 1.43 6.36 1.19
C SER A 305 2.20 7.40 2.00
N LYS A 306 2.21 7.26 3.32
CA LYS A 306 3.04 8.10 4.19
C LYS A 306 4.46 7.53 4.26
N ASN A 307 5.48 8.37 4.48
CA ASN A 307 6.86 7.88 4.64
C ASN A 307 6.96 6.77 5.69
N TRP A 308 6.32 6.98 6.86
CA TRP A 308 6.22 5.98 7.92
C TRP A 308 5.74 4.61 7.43
N SER A 309 4.79 4.55 6.49
CA SER A 309 4.29 3.29 5.97
C SER A 309 5.37 2.52 5.19
N LEU A 310 6.30 3.22 4.53
CA LEU A 310 7.43 2.61 3.82
C LEU A 310 8.48 2.08 4.80
N ILE A 311 8.81 2.87 5.82
CA ILE A 311 9.96 2.58 6.71
C ILE A 311 9.59 1.77 7.97
N SER A 312 8.31 1.66 8.32
CA SER A 312 7.86 1.08 9.60
C SER A 312 8.34 -0.35 9.83
N ALA A 313 8.48 -1.17 8.79
CA ALA A 313 8.97 -2.54 8.89
C ALA A 313 10.40 -2.62 9.46
N PHE A 314 11.23 -1.59 9.24
CA PHE A 314 12.58 -1.49 9.80
C PHE A 314 12.63 -0.99 11.24
N HIS A 315 11.49 -0.51 11.76
CA HIS A 315 11.34 0.09 13.10
C HIS A 315 12.35 1.23 13.38
N PRO A 316 12.45 2.26 12.51
CA PRO A 316 13.34 3.39 12.73
C PRO A 316 12.92 4.22 13.96
N ALA A 317 13.83 5.10 14.39
CA ALA A 317 13.54 6.03 15.48
C ALA A 317 12.69 7.23 15.02
N ALA A 318 12.82 7.60 13.75
CA ALA A 318 12.08 8.67 13.11
C ALA A 318 10.81 8.13 12.45
N SER A 319 9.81 8.99 12.29
CA SER A 319 8.58 8.69 11.54
C SER A 319 8.62 9.18 10.10
N ASP A 320 9.70 9.87 9.74
CA ASP A 320 9.96 10.44 8.43
C ASP A 320 11.47 10.47 8.21
N LEU A 321 11.92 10.01 7.05
CA LEU A 321 13.33 9.89 6.65
C LEU A 321 13.54 10.40 5.21
N GLY A 322 12.57 11.07 4.60
CA GLY A 322 12.68 11.52 3.21
C GLY A 322 12.58 10.38 2.18
N LEU A 323 12.68 10.69 0.88
CA LEU A 323 12.59 9.69 -0.20
C LEU A 323 13.33 10.10 -1.52
N ASP A 324 14.59 9.70 -1.64
CA ASP A 324 15.48 10.01 -2.80
C ASP A 324 15.31 9.08 -4.01
N ALA A 325 14.61 7.96 -3.82
CA ALA A 325 14.47 6.98 -4.87
C ALA A 325 13.21 6.16 -4.69
N LEU A 326 12.48 5.94 -5.78
CA LEU A 326 11.28 5.12 -5.79
C LEU A 326 11.20 4.27 -7.05
N PHE A 327 11.11 2.96 -6.85
CA PHE A 327 10.71 2.02 -7.88
C PHE A 327 9.40 1.35 -7.49
N VAL A 328 8.46 1.33 -8.43
CA VAL A 328 7.25 0.49 -8.33
C VAL A 328 7.31 -0.48 -9.50
N GLY A 329 7.42 -1.75 -9.16
CA GLY A 329 7.38 -2.85 -10.12
C GLY A 329 6.03 -2.92 -10.83
N PRO A 330 5.95 -3.66 -11.94
CA PRO A 330 4.68 -3.86 -12.61
C PRO A 330 3.66 -4.40 -11.60
N THR A 331 2.50 -3.74 -11.51
CA THR A 331 1.33 -4.29 -10.83
C THR A 331 0.90 -5.53 -11.62
N GLY A 332 1.33 -6.71 -11.13
CA GLY A 332 1.30 -7.94 -11.92
C GLY A 332 2.58 -8.20 -12.73
N GLY A 333 3.76 -7.87 -12.19
CA GLY A 333 5.06 -8.40 -12.65
C GLY A 333 5.04 -9.93 -12.76
N PRO A 334 6.09 -10.58 -13.29
CA PRO A 334 6.19 -12.05 -13.25
C PRO A 334 5.91 -12.45 -11.81
N CYS A 335 4.78 -13.12 -11.59
CA CYS A 335 4.19 -13.26 -10.27
C CYS A 335 5.25 -13.64 -9.24
N GLU A 336 5.44 -12.77 -8.26
CA GLU A 336 6.55 -12.93 -7.31
C GLU A 336 6.22 -13.99 -6.27
N ASN A 337 4.94 -14.10 -5.89
CA ASN A 337 4.44 -15.11 -4.96
C ASN A 337 3.02 -15.53 -5.30
N ASN A 338 2.76 -16.83 -5.15
CA ASN A 338 1.41 -17.37 -5.10
C ASN A 338 0.84 -17.10 -3.70
N GLN A 339 -0.08 -16.15 -3.58
CA GLN A 339 -0.59 -15.74 -2.27
C GLN A 339 -2.01 -15.17 -2.35
N ILE A 340 -2.71 -15.21 -1.22
CA ILE A 340 -3.92 -14.41 -0.98
C ILE A 340 -3.50 -12.99 -0.60
N THR A 341 -4.08 -11.98 -1.24
CA THR A 341 -3.80 -10.57 -0.97
C THR A 341 -4.93 -9.86 -0.25
N ASP A 342 -6.18 -10.22 -0.55
CA ASP A 342 -7.35 -9.56 0.03
C ASP A 342 -8.47 -10.55 0.36
N VAL A 343 -9.27 -10.20 1.36
CA VAL A 343 -10.35 -11.03 1.88
C VAL A 343 -11.64 -10.23 2.06
N GLY A 344 -12.77 -10.84 1.70
CA GLY A 344 -14.10 -10.38 2.08
C GLY A 344 -14.71 -9.34 1.14
N GLY A 345 -15.99 -9.04 1.33
CA GLY A 345 -16.77 -8.21 0.40
C GLY A 345 -16.30 -6.77 0.20
N LEU A 346 -15.39 -6.28 1.06
CA LEU A 346 -14.77 -4.95 0.95
C LEU A 346 -13.32 -4.99 0.43
N SER A 347 -12.80 -6.16 0.02
CA SER A 347 -11.39 -6.34 -0.38
C SER A 347 -10.43 -5.84 0.70
N VAL A 348 -10.51 -6.42 1.89
CA VAL A 348 -9.62 -6.05 3.00
C VAL A 348 -8.27 -6.70 2.77
N ASP A 349 -7.19 -5.92 2.73
CA ASP A 349 -5.83 -6.44 2.64
C ASP A 349 -5.56 -7.42 3.80
N VAL A 350 -4.92 -8.55 3.52
CA VAL A 350 -4.55 -9.53 4.56
C VAL A 350 -3.71 -8.94 5.69
N ALA A 351 -2.95 -7.87 5.43
CA ALA A 351 -2.20 -7.11 6.43
C ALA A 351 -3.10 -6.36 7.43
N ASP A 352 -4.31 -5.98 7.00
CA ASP A 352 -5.31 -5.29 7.83
C ASP A 352 -6.19 -6.27 8.63
N ILE A 353 -5.84 -7.56 8.65
CA ILE A 353 -6.56 -8.59 9.41
C ILE A 353 -5.74 -9.00 10.63
N ASN A 354 -6.30 -8.73 11.81
CA ASN A 354 -5.62 -9.04 13.05
C ASN A 354 -5.59 -10.54 13.36
N THR A 355 -4.81 -10.91 14.39
CA THR A 355 -4.64 -12.30 14.82
C THR A 355 -5.94 -13.00 15.26
N PHE A 356 -7.02 -12.27 15.53
CA PHE A 356 -8.34 -12.82 15.84
C PHE A 356 -9.21 -13.05 14.61
N GLY A 357 -8.68 -12.75 13.42
CA GLY A 357 -9.29 -12.91 12.10
C GLY A 357 -10.27 -11.80 11.73
N ARG A 358 -10.09 -10.60 12.29
CA ARG A 358 -11.02 -9.47 12.11
C ARG A 358 -10.30 -8.31 11.44
N ALA A 359 -10.99 -7.64 10.52
CA ALA A 359 -10.48 -6.51 9.75
C ALA A 359 -10.41 -5.21 10.58
N GLU A 360 -9.35 -4.42 10.39
CA GLU A 360 -9.04 -3.16 11.10
C GLU A 360 -9.15 -1.93 10.18
N ILE A 361 -10.27 -1.78 9.48
CA ILE A 361 -10.49 -0.79 8.40
C ILE A 361 -10.89 0.63 8.87
N GLY A 362 -10.23 1.18 9.88
CA GLY A 362 -10.32 2.62 10.24
C GLY A 362 -11.48 3.05 11.16
N TYR A 363 -12.21 2.11 11.76
CA TYR A 363 -13.20 2.36 12.82
C TYR A 363 -12.67 1.88 14.19
N PRO A 364 -13.20 2.37 15.33
CA PRO A 364 -12.75 1.93 16.67
C PRO A 364 -13.14 0.47 17.00
N THR A 365 -13.47 -0.34 16.00
CA THR A 365 -13.98 -1.69 16.12
C THR A 365 -13.35 -2.60 15.08
N ASP A 366 -13.08 -3.83 15.46
CA ASP A 366 -12.67 -4.89 14.54
C ASP A 366 -13.90 -5.54 13.85
N HIS A 367 -13.74 -6.03 12.62
CA HIS A 367 -14.85 -6.51 11.79
C HIS A 367 -14.67 -7.97 11.34
N PRO A 368 -15.57 -8.91 11.70
CA PRO A 368 -15.55 -10.27 11.15
C PRO A 368 -16.14 -10.32 9.72
N PHE A 369 -16.09 -11.49 9.08
CA PHE A 369 -16.55 -11.71 7.70
C PHE A 369 -17.74 -12.67 7.61
N GLY A 370 -18.67 -12.46 6.69
CA GLY A 370 -19.91 -13.23 6.63
C GLY A 370 -20.52 -13.38 5.23
N SER A 371 -21.46 -14.30 5.11
CA SER A 371 -22.19 -14.70 3.89
C SER A 371 -21.32 -15.18 2.74
N HIS A 372 -20.71 -14.25 2.01
CA HIS A 372 -19.77 -14.52 0.93
C HIS A 372 -18.42 -13.93 1.31
N VAL A 373 -17.37 -14.73 1.22
CA VAL A 373 -16.00 -14.32 1.53
C VAL A 373 -15.16 -14.54 0.27
N PRO A 374 -15.12 -13.55 -0.63
CA PRO A 374 -14.24 -13.58 -1.79
C PRO A 374 -12.77 -13.45 -1.37
N PHE A 375 -11.88 -14.08 -2.15
CA PHE A 375 -10.44 -14.05 -1.94
C PHE A 375 -9.75 -13.54 -3.21
N TRP A 376 -8.99 -12.45 -3.10
CA TRP A 376 -8.10 -11.98 -4.16
C TRP A 376 -6.70 -12.49 -3.94
N GLY A 377 -5.92 -12.52 -5.02
CA GLY A 377 -4.53 -12.90 -4.93
C GLY A 377 -3.86 -13.09 -6.29
N SER A 378 -2.61 -13.49 -6.23
CA SER A 378 -1.73 -13.68 -7.38
C SER A 378 -1.43 -15.16 -7.60
N ILE A 379 -1.40 -15.57 -8.88
CA ILE A 379 -1.02 -16.92 -9.31
C ILE A 379 0.05 -16.81 -10.40
N CYS A 380 1.14 -17.55 -10.22
CA CYS A 380 2.34 -17.40 -11.02
C CYS A 380 2.34 -18.22 -12.31
N ASP A 381 3.15 -17.81 -13.28
CA ASP A 381 3.16 -18.38 -14.62
C ASP A 381 3.52 -19.87 -14.66
N ASP A 382 4.29 -20.33 -13.68
CA ASP A 382 4.70 -21.71 -13.49
C ASP A 382 3.65 -22.57 -12.75
N VAL A 383 2.59 -21.95 -12.19
CA VAL A 383 1.51 -22.69 -11.53
C VAL A 383 0.59 -23.33 -12.56
N ILE A 384 0.48 -24.65 -12.45
CA ILE A 384 -0.41 -25.49 -13.24
C ILE A 384 -1.83 -25.40 -12.70
N LYS A 385 -1.99 -25.47 -11.37
CA LYS A 385 -3.29 -25.40 -10.70
C LYS A 385 -3.15 -24.85 -9.29
N PHE A 386 -4.23 -24.24 -8.79
CA PHE A 386 -4.28 -23.65 -7.45
C PHE A 386 -5.65 -23.87 -6.79
N ARG A 387 -5.73 -23.70 -5.48
CA ARG A 387 -6.99 -23.68 -4.71
C ARG A 387 -6.81 -22.91 -3.41
N VAL A 388 -7.91 -22.34 -2.93
CA VAL A 388 -7.98 -21.82 -1.55
C VAL A 388 -8.54 -22.90 -0.65
N VAL A 389 -7.93 -23.08 0.51
CA VAL A 389 -8.36 -24.04 1.52
C VAL A 389 -8.49 -23.35 2.88
N PHE A 390 -9.32 -23.90 3.75
CA PHE A 390 -9.53 -23.38 5.10
C PHE A 390 -9.50 -24.50 6.14
N ARG A 391 -9.19 -24.13 7.39
CA ARG A 391 -9.27 -25.04 8.53
C ARG A 391 -9.58 -24.29 9.82
N LYS A 392 -10.35 -24.90 10.72
CA LYS A 392 -10.72 -24.26 11.99
C LYS A 392 -9.47 -24.04 12.84
N ALA A 393 -9.24 -22.81 13.29
CA ALA A 393 -8.01 -22.45 14.01
C ALA A 393 -7.83 -23.21 15.33
N SER A 394 -8.94 -23.62 15.96
CA SER A 394 -8.94 -24.44 17.18
C SER A 394 -8.33 -25.82 17.02
N ASP A 395 -8.18 -26.31 15.78
CA ASP A 395 -7.66 -27.65 15.51
C ASP A 395 -6.11 -27.69 15.53
N GLY A 396 -5.47 -26.56 15.82
CA GLY A 396 -4.03 -26.41 16.01
C GLY A 396 -3.20 -26.34 14.72
N PRO A 397 -1.98 -25.79 14.79
CA PRO A 397 -1.06 -25.71 13.66
C PRO A 397 -0.60 -27.12 13.23
N GLY A 398 -0.55 -27.38 11.92
CA GLY A 398 0.10 -28.56 11.34
C GLY A 398 -0.63 -29.92 11.39
N ALA A 399 -1.89 -29.99 11.85
CA ALA A 399 -2.64 -31.25 11.95
C ALA A 399 -3.65 -31.50 10.80
N GLY A 400 -3.19 -31.81 9.58
CA GLY A 400 -4.04 -32.39 8.52
C GLY A 400 -4.37 -31.47 7.33
N THR A 401 -4.96 -32.06 6.30
CA THR A 401 -5.32 -31.43 5.01
C THR A 401 -6.41 -30.36 5.17
N GLY A 402 -6.21 -29.18 4.59
CA GLY A 402 -7.21 -28.13 4.52
C GLY A 402 -8.48 -28.57 3.77
N ILE A 403 -9.61 -27.93 4.06
CA ILE A 403 -10.88 -28.14 3.35
C ILE A 403 -10.90 -27.18 2.16
N PRO A 404 -11.06 -27.67 0.92
CA PRO A 404 -11.10 -26.78 -0.24
C PRO A 404 -12.34 -25.91 -0.27
N VAL A 405 -12.16 -24.64 -0.62
CA VAL A 405 -13.25 -23.77 -1.05
C VAL A 405 -13.62 -24.18 -2.48
N LEU A 406 -14.88 -24.57 -2.68
CA LEU A 406 -15.40 -24.95 -3.99
C LEU A 406 -15.99 -23.74 -4.69
N ALA A 407 -15.85 -23.70 -6.01
CA ALA A 407 -16.42 -22.64 -6.83
C ALA A 407 -17.93 -22.49 -6.60
N ALA A 408 -18.39 -21.25 -6.60
CA ALA A 408 -19.81 -20.94 -6.60
C ALA A 408 -20.49 -21.50 -7.87
N GLU A 409 -21.65 -22.14 -7.67
CA GLU A 409 -22.42 -22.75 -8.75
C GLU A 409 -22.83 -21.70 -9.80
N GLY A 410 -22.55 -22.01 -11.08
CA GLY A 410 -22.96 -21.16 -12.20
C GLY A 410 -22.10 -19.92 -12.46
N TRP A 411 -20.89 -19.83 -11.89
CA TRP A 411 -19.98 -18.70 -12.10
C TRP A 411 -19.57 -18.55 -13.57
N LYS A 412 -19.83 -17.35 -14.10
CA LYS A 412 -19.58 -16.92 -15.47
C LYS A 412 -18.66 -15.70 -15.46
N VAL A 413 -17.58 -15.78 -16.22
CA VAL A 413 -16.57 -14.72 -16.39
C VAL A 413 -16.47 -14.33 -17.85
N LYS A 414 -16.01 -13.10 -18.12
CA LYS A 414 -15.75 -12.67 -19.51
C LYS A 414 -14.58 -13.46 -20.07
N ASP A 415 -14.64 -13.80 -21.34
CA ASP A 415 -13.58 -14.50 -22.02
C ASP A 415 -13.27 -13.84 -23.36
N ARG A 416 -12.07 -14.10 -23.83
CA ARG A 416 -11.59 -13.52 -25.07
C ARG A 416 -12.15 -14.29 -26.25
N ASN A 417 -12.70 -13.56 -27.22
CA ASN A 417 -13.00 -14.15 -28.51
C ASN A 417 -11.67 -14.50 -29.22
N PRO A 418 -11.45 -15.76 -29.62
CA PRO A 418 -10.16 -16.20 -30.15
C PRO A 418 -9.83 -15.63 -31.54
N ILE A 419 -10.80 -15.01 -32.23
CA ILE A 419 -10.61 -14.40 -33.55
C ILE A 419 -10.42 -12.89 -33.44
N THR A 420 -11.23 -12.21 -32.63
CA THR A 420 -11.22 -10.74 -32.54
C THR A 420 -10.38 -10.20 -31.39
N ASN A 421 -9.93 -11.06 -30.47
CA ASN A 421 -9.22 -10.68 -29.25
C ASN A 421 -10.02 -9.75 -28.31
N MET A 422 -11.34 -9.63 -28.51
CA MET A 422 -12.23 -8.81 -27.70
C MET A 422 -12.87 -9.63 -26.57
N CYS A 423 -13.18 -8.99 -25.44
CA CYS A 423 -13.81 -9.62 -24.26
C CYS A 423 -15.33 -9.74 -24.39
N THR A 424 -15.78 -10.49 -25.40
CA THR A 424 -17.22 -10.63 -25.74
C THR A 424 -17.80 -12.00 -25.42
N GLU A 425 -16.96 -13.02 -25.21
CA GLU A 425 -17.42 -14.36 -24.86
C GLU A 425 -17.65 -14.50 -23.36
N THR A 426 -18.36 -15.55 -22.95
CA THR A 426 -18.54 -15.90 -21.53
C THR A 426 -18.07 -17.32 -21.28
N PHE A 427 -17.26 -17.49 -20.25
CA PHE A 427 -16.73 -18.80 -19.83
C PHE A 427 -17.31 -19.20 -18.48
N HIS A 428 -17.62 -20.49 -18.32
CA HIS A 428 -18.00 -21.05 -17.03
C HIS A 428 -16.74 -21.31 -16.21
N TRP A 429 -16.52 -20.50 -15.18
CA TRP A 429 -15.36 -20.62 -14.30
C TRP A 429 -15.71 -21.51 -13.10
N PHE A 430 -14.98 -22.61 -12.91
CA PHE A 430 -15.26 -23.58 -11.85
C PHE A 430 -13.98 -24.31 -11.45
N SER A 431 -13.96 -24.81 -10.22
CA SER A 431 -12.95 -25.73 -9.74
C SER A 431 -13.38 -27.19 -9.90
N ASP A 432 -12.43 -28.11 -9.84
CA ASP A 432 -12.71 -29.54 -9.79
C ASP A 432 -13.27 -29.98 -8.42
N ALA A 433 -13.52 -31.29 -8.26
CA ALA A 433 -14.05 -31.85 -7.01
C ALA A 433 -13.09 -31.69 -5.79
N GLY A 434 -11.81 -31.43 -6.04
CA GLY A 434 -10.80 -31.12 -5.03
C GLY A 434 -10.60 -29.62 -4.80
N GLY A 435 -11.38 -28.75 -5.46
CA GLY A 435 -11.25 -27.30 -5.38
C GLY A 435 -10.16 -26.71 -6.28
N TRP A 436 -9.53 -27.49 -7.15
CA TRP A 436 -8.47 -27.00 -8.02
C TRP A 436 -8.99 -26.23 -9.23
N TYR A 437 -8.41 -25.05 -9.45
CA TYR A 437 -8.55 -24.23 -10.64
C TYR A 437 -7.33 -24.39 -11.54
N ASP A 438 -7.51 -24.23 -12.86
CA ASP A 438 -6.41 -24.22 -13.82
C ASP A 438 -5.68 -22.87 -13.78
N GLY A 439 -4.38 -22.88 -13.46
CA GLY A 439 -3.58 -21.68 -13.29
C GLY A 439 -3.40 -20.89 -14.57
N ALA A 440 -3.09 -21.58 -15.68
CA ALA A 440 -2.91 -20.94 -16.98
C ALA A 440 -4.21 -20.27 -17.45
N ARG A 441 -5.34 -20.93 -17.24
CA ARG A 441 -6.65 -20.39 -17.60
C ARG A 441 -7.05 -19.22 -16.73
N TYR A 442 -6.78 -19.26 -15.42
CA TYR A 442 -7.02 -18.10 -14.54
C TYR A 442 -6.27 -16.87 -15.05
N ARG A 443 -4.99 -17.01 -15.38
CA ARG A 443 -4.16 -15.90 -15.91
C ARG A 443 -4.66 -15.36 -17.25
N ASP A 444 -5.10 -16.25 -18.15
CA ASP A 444 -5.71 -15.83 -19.43
C ASP A 444 -7.02 -15.04 -19.21
N LEU A 445 -7.83 -15.45 -18.23
CA LEU A 445 -9.09 -14.79 -17.89
C LEU A 445 -8.89 -13.42 -17.23
N LEU A 446 -7.76 -13.16 -16.56
CA LEU A 446 -7.45 -11.84 -15.97
C LEU A 446 -7.46 -10.72 -17.01
N TYR A 447 -7.08 -11.01 -18.26
CA TYR A 447 -7.11 -10.01 -19.34
C TYR A 447 -8.50 -9.37 -19.53
N CYS A 448 -9.57 -10.16 -19.43
CA CYS A 448 -10.94 -9.69 -19.58
C CYS A 448 -11.62 -9.38 -18.24
N ASN A 449 -10.99 -9.77 -17.13
CA ASN A 449 -11.51 -9.65 -15.77
C ASN A 449 -10.35 -9.24 -14.84
N PRO A 450 -9.88 -7.99 -14.88
CA PRO A 450 -8.71 -7.56 -14.12
C PRO A 450 -8.85 -7.75 -12.60
N ASN A 451 -10.09 -7.80 -12.09
CA ASN A 451 -10.41 -8.01 -10.68
C ASN A 451 -10.96 -9.42 -10.42
N LEU A 452 -10.53 -10.43 -11.17
CA LEU A 452 -10.97 -11.81 -10.96
C LEU A 452 -10.41 -12.33 -9.63
N ILE A 453 -11.31 -12.74 -8.74
CA ILE A 453 -10.96 -13.39 -7.48
C ILE A 453 -10.45 -14.82 -7.70
N LEU A 454 -9.61 -15.29 -6.77
CA LEU A 454 -9.17 -16.68 -6.71
C LEU A 454 -10.37 -17.62 -6.54
N THR A 455 -11.25 -17.30 -5.58
CA THR A 455 -12.52 -18.01 -5.35
C THR A 455 -13.43 -17.21 -4.41
N ASP A 456 -14.67 -17.67 -4.23
CA ASP A 456 -15.65 -17.12 -3.29
C ASP A 456 -16.09 -18.21 -2.30
N TRP A 457 -15.94 -17.96 -1.01
CA TRP A 457 -16.39 -18.87 0.03
C TRP A 457 -17.76 -18.47 0.57
N LYS A 458 -18.76 -19.31 0.29
CA LYS A 458 -20.08 -19.24 0.92
C LYS A 458 -20.02 -19.70 2.37
N SER A 459 -19.65 -18.81 3.27
CA SER A 459 -19.29 -19.11 4.65
C SER A 459 -20.39 -19.70 5.55
N PRO A 460 -21.71 -19.51 5.30
CA PRO A 460 -22.76 -20.26 6.01
C PRO A 460 -22.68 -21.79 5.86
N SER A 461 -21.94 -22.28 4.85
CA SER A 461 -21.71 -23.71 4.63
C SER A 461 -20.51 -24.28 5.39
N ALA A 462 -19.76 -23.45 6.11
CA ALA A 462 -18.63 -23.90 6.93
C ALA A 462 -19.11 -24.86 8.06
N PRO A 463 -18.25 -25.79 8.53
CA PRO A 463 -18.61 -26.69 9.63
C PRO A 463 -19.08 -25.97 10.90
N ASP A 464 -18.50 -24.82 11.18
CA ASP A 464 -18.93 -23.86 12.20
C ASP A 464 -18.98 -22.46 11.56
N PRO A 465 -20.15 -21.89 11.29
CA PRO A 465 -20.30 -20.69 10.48
C PRO A 465 -19.90 -19.39 11.22
N ASN A 466 -19.48 -19.47 12.49
CA ASN A 466 -19.10 -18.30 13.31
C ASN A 466 -17.68 -18.45 13.93
N ALA A 467 -16.91 -19.44 13.49
CA ALA A 467 -15.60 -19.72 14.07
C ALA A 467 -14.45 -18.93 13.43
N LEU A 468 -13.28 -18.98 14.09
CA LEU A 468 -12.01 -18.61 13.48
C LEU A 468 -11.49 -19.72 12.59
N TYR A 469 -11.10 -19.36 11.37
CA TYR A 469 -10.44 -20.24 10.43
C TYR A 469 -9.08 -19.67 10.07
N ASN A 470 -8.12 -20.55 9.80
CA ASN A 470 -6.94 -20.22 9.04
C ASN A 470 -7.23 -20.57 7.58
N VAL A 471 -7.00 -19.62 6.68
CA VAL A 471 -7.21 -19.75 5.25
C VAL A 471 -5.87 -19.62 4.56
N TRP A 472 -5.63 -20.42 3.52
CA TRP A 472 -4.43 -20.29 2.72
C TRP A 472 -4.60 -20.79 1.28
N LEU A 473 -3.66 -20.41 0.43
CA LEU A 473 -3.51 -20.87 -0.94
C LEU A 473 -2.64 -22.12 -1.02
N GLU A 474 -3.11 -23.12 -1.75
CA GLU A 474 -2.31 -24.25 -2.23
C GLU A 474 -2.15 -24.17 -3.74
N PHE A 475 -0.97 -24.54 -4.25
CA PHE A 475 -0.65 -24.50 -5.69
C PHE A 475 0.27 -25.66 -6.09
N ASP A 476 0.27 -26.01 -7.37
CA ASP A 476 1.08 -27.11 -7.92
C ASP A 476 1.81 -26.64 -9.18
N ARG A 477 3.14 -26.80 -9.20
CA ARG A 477 4.05 -26.46 -10.33
C ARG A 477 4.48 -27.69 -11.14
N GLY A 478 3.93 -28.87 -10.83
CA GLY A 478 4.26 -30.16 -11.45
C GLY A 478 5.21 -31.04 -10.61
N SER A 479 5.78 -30.50 -9.53
CA SER A 479 6.66 -31.19 -8.57
C SER A 479 5.93 -31.70 -7.32
N GLY A 480 4.68 -31.29 -7.11
CA GLY A 480 3.90 -31.57 -5.91
C GLY A 480 3.06 -30.35 -5.49
N VAL A 481 2.22 -30.55 -4.46
CA VAL A 481 1.43 -29.46 -3.88
C VAL A 481 2.27 -28.66 -2.89
N GLU A 482 2.36 -27.37 -3.13
CA GLU A 482 2.95 -26.35 -2.28
C GLU A 482 1.84 -25.52 -1.61
N THR A 483 2.22 -24.80 -0.57
CA THR A 483 1.34 -23.94 0.24
C THR A 483 1.98 -22.58 0.36
N GLU A 484 1.20 -21.51 0.29
CA GLU A 484 1.73 -20.17 0.56
C GLU A 484 2.37 -20.09 1.96
N PRO A 485 3.40 -19.25 2.16
CA PRO A 485 4.20 -19.28 3.40
C PRO A 485 3.42 -18.93 4.68
N SER A 486 2.37 -18.13 4.55
CA SER A 486 1.61 -17.57 5.67
C SER A 486 0.13 -17.94 5.55
N THR A 487 -0.47 -18.37 6.66
CA THR A 487 -1.92 -18.58 6.72
C THR A 487 -2.60 -17.32 7.25
N HIS A 488 -3.77 -17.02 6.71
CA HIS A 488 -4.54 -15.82 7.02
C HIS A 488 -5.69 -16.16 7.99
N PRO A 489 -5.75 -15.55 9.19
CA PRO A 489 -6.85 -15.76 10.10
C PRO A 489 -8.12 -15.08 9.57
N VAL A 490 -9.24 -15.79 9.52
CA VAL A 490 -10.55 -15.27 9.07
C VAL A 490 -11.61 -15.66 10.10
N ARG A 491 -12.13 -14.67 10.81
CA ARG A 491 -13.25 -14.81 11.73
C ARG A 491 -14.53 -14.76 10.94
N LEU A 492 -15.27 -15.86 10.94
CA LEU A 492 -16.62 -15.84 10.41
C LEU A 492 -17.62 -15.30 11.41
N ASP A 493 -18.60 -14.56 10.91
CA ASP A 493 -19.88 -14.34 11.58
C ASP A 493 -21.01 -14.39 10.55
N ASN A 494 -21.91 -15.34 10.74
CA ASN A 494 -23.11 -15.54 9.94
C ASN A 494 -24.38 -15.40 10.78
N THR A 495 -24.27 -14.89 12.00
CA THR A 495 -25.41 -14.59 12.86
C THR A 495 -25.94 -13.19 12.52
N TYR A 496 -27.25 -12.98 12.62
CA TYR A 496 -27.81 -11.63 12.54
C TYR A 496 -28.14 -11.15 13.95
N PRO A 497 -28.13 -9.82 14.20
CA PRO A 497 -28.61 -9.26 15.44
C PRO A 497 -30.00 -9.76 15.78
N LYS A 498 -30.30 -9.83 17.08
CA LYS A 498 -31.62 -10.24 17.54
C LYS A 498 -32.21 -9.23 18.49
N ILE A 499 -33.35 -8.65 18.13
CA ILE A 499 -34.14 -7.79 19.01
C ILE A 499 -35.13 -8.64 19.83
N ASN A 500 -34.75 -8.95 21.07
CA ASN A 500 -35.56 -9.73 22.00
C ASN A 500 -36.81 -8.96 22.45
N ASN A 501 -36.68 -7.66 22.73
CA ASN A 501 -37.78 -6.83 23.21
C ASN A 501 -37.67 -5.35 22.79
N LEU A 502 -38.82 -4.71 22.64
CA LEU A 502 -38.98 -3.28 22.38
C LEU A 502 -40.19 -2.80 23.18
N ASN A 503 -40.01 -1.76 24.00
CA ASN A 503 -41.02 -1.29 24.95
C ASN A 503 -41.09 0.24 25.01
N ILE A 504 -42.27 0.74 25.38
CA ILE A 504 -42.55 2.15 25.69
C ILE A 504 -43.40 2.23 26.97
N PRO A 505 -43.46 3.37 27.69
CA PRO A 505 -44.13 3.46 28.98
C PRO A 505 -45.65 3.23 28.88
N GLY A 506 -46.18 2.13 29.40
CA GLY A 506 -47.59 1.74 29.25
C GLY A 506 -47.82 0.66 28.18
N GLY A 507 -46.84 0.39 27.33
CA GLY A 507 -46.84 -0.68 26.33
C GLY A 507 -47.50 -0.28 25.01
N ALA A 508 -47.58 -1.25 24.10
CA ALA A 508 -48.14 -1.07 22.77
C ALA A 508 -49.62 -0.64 22.82
N CYS A 509 -50.03 0.18 21.86
CA CYS A 509 -51.38 0.73 21.69
C CYS A 509 -51.86 1.61 22.87
N THR A 510 -50.95 2.11 23.70
CA THR A 510 -51.26 3.13 24.72
C THR A 510 -51.61 4.45 24.03
N THR A 511 -52.56 5.21 24.58
CA THR A 511 -52.85 6.58 24.13
C THR A 511 -52.08 7.59 24.96
N TYR A 512 -51.31 8.45 24.29
CA TYR A 512 -50.56 9.54 24.90
C TYR A 512 -51.12 10.91 24.50
N SER A 513 -50.88 11.90 25.35
CA SER A 513 -51.18 13.31 25.13
C SER A 513 -49.91 14.12 24.95
N ALA A 514 -50.05 15.42 24.65
CA ALA A 514 -48.92 16.35 24.59
C ALA A 514 -48.10 16.37 25.89
N GLY A 515 -48.74 16.14 27.05
CA GLY A 515 -48.09 16.13 28.36
C GLY A 515 -47.25 14.88 28.65
N ASP A 516 -47.42 13.82 27.87
CA ASP A 516 -46.68 12.56 28.03
C ASP A 516 -45.40 12.53 27.18
N MET A 517 -45.21 13.52 26.29
CA MET A 517 -44.07 13.59 25.37
C MET A 517 -42.92 14.44 25.94
N PRO A 518 -41.64 14.07 25.70
CA PRO A 518 -41.20 12.88 24.98
C PRO A 518 -41.28 11.60 25.83
N ILE A 519 -41.45 10.44 25.19
CA ILE A 519 -41.48 9.13 25.86
C ILE A 519 -40.13 8.43 25.75
N MET A 520 -39.67 7.76 26.81
CA MET A 520 -38.45 6.95 26.77
C MET A 520 -38.72 5.61 26.10
N VAL A 521 -38.00 5.30 25.02
CA VAL A 521 -38.02 3.99 24.38
C VAL A 521 -37.03 3.08 25.09
N GLN A 522 -37.46 1.86 25.40
CA GLN A 522 -36.62 0.82 26.01
C GLN A 522 -36.48 -0.36 25.07
N GLY A 523 -35.33 -1.04 25.09
CA GLY A 523 -35.11 -2.22 24.27
C GLY A 523 -34.18 -3.24 24.90
N ASP A 524 -34.19 -4.43 24.32
CA ASP A 524 -33.29 -5.55 24.63
C ASP A 524 -32.91 -6.21 23.30
N PHE A 525 -31.63 -6.19 22.97
CA PHE A 525 -31.09 -6.79 21.76
C PHE A 525 -29.68 -7.29 22.00
N VAL A 526 -29.32 -8.36 21.28
CA VAL A 526 -28.05 -9.05 21.44
C VAL A 526 -27.50 -9.44 20.09
N ASP A 527 -26.18 -9.29 19.96
CA ASP A 527 -25.38 -9.77 18.84
C ASP A 527 -23.93 -9.88 19.30
N GLU A 528 -23.15 -10.89 18.89
CA GLU A 528 -21.75 -10.98 19.34
C GLU A 528 -20.87 -9.86 18.74
N ASN A 529 -21.28 -9.33 17.60
CA ASN A 529 -20.57 -8.32 16.83
C ASN A 529 -21.44 -7.06 16.63
N PHE A 530 -22.22 -6.73 17.66
CA PHE A 530 -23.08 -5.56 17.66
C PHE A 530 -22.29 -4.28 17.32
N TRP A 531 -22.85 -3.47 16.43
CA TRP A 531 -22.25 -2.21 16.04
C TRP A 531 -22.96 -1.01 16.68
N TYR A 532 -24.24 -0.85 16.36
CA TYR A 532 -25.05 0.27 16.82
C TYR A 532 -26.53 -0.03 16.68
N TYR A 533 -27.37 0.78 17.32
CA TYR A 533 -28.80 0.78 17.05
C TYR A 533 -29.24 2.13 16.48
N ARG A 534 -30.39 2.13 15.81
CA ARG A 534 -31.07 3.35 15.35
C ARG A 534 -32.55 3.26 15.67
N LEU A 535 -33.16 4.40 15.99
CA LEU A 535 -34.60 4.51 16.15
C LEU A 535 -35.19 5.42 15.06
N SER A 536 -36.45 5.19 14.71
CA SER A 536 -37.28 6.14 13.98
C SER A 536 -38.65 6.27 14.62
N ILE A 537 -39.32 7.37 14.30
CA ILE A 537 -40.75 7.53 14.50
C ILE A 537 -41.43 7.82 13.16
N ALA A 538 -42.60 7.24 12.95
CA ALA A 538 -43.48 7.50 11.82
C ALA A 538 -44.93 7.64 12.29
N GLY A 539 -45.77 8.24 11.46
CA GLY A 539 -47.21 8.22 11.62
C GLY A 539 -47.88 8.14 10.25
N ASP A 540 -49.12 7.67 10.18
CA ASP A 540 -49.84 7.37 8.92
C ASP A 540 -49.86 8.51 7.89
N LEU A 541 -49.60 9.76 8.32
CA LEU A 541 -49.67 10.97 7.51
C LEU A 541 -48.33 11.72 7.41
N TYR A 542 -47.25 11.19 7.97
CA TYR A 542 -45.97 11.90 8.10
C TYR A 542 -44.80 11.05 7.56
N PRO A 543 -43.82 11.68 6.88
CA PRO A 543 -42.55 11.01 6.57
C PRO A 543 -41.89 10.50 7.84
N GLU A 544 -41.23 9.35 7.75
CA GLU A 544 -40.49 8.76 8.86
C GLU A 544 -39.32 9.67 9.27
N HIS A 545 -39.25 10.01 10.56
CA HIS A 545 -38.14 10.73 11.15
C HIS A 545 -37.16 9.73 11.76
N TYR A 546 -35.90 9.82 11.36
CA TYR A 546 -34.85 8.95 11.85
C TYR A 546 -33.95 9.68 12.85
N TYR A 547 -33.77 9.08 14.02
CA TYR A 547 -32.79 9.54 15.01
C TYR A 547 -31.37 9.18 14.59
N SER A 548 -30.38 9.84 15.20
CA SER A 548 -28.97 9.51 15.01
C SER A 548 -28.68 8.08 15.48
N PRO A 549 -27.83 7.31 14.77
CA PRO A 549 -27.27 6.07 15.27
C PRO A 549 -26.59 6.26 16.63
N VAL A 550 -26.68 5.25 17.50
CA VAL A 550 -25.96 5.22 18.78
C VAL A 550 -25.11 3.96 18.83
N HIS A 551 -23.80 4.15 18.80
CA HIS A 551 -22.80 3.10 18.95
C HIS A 551 -22.54 2.84 20.43
N TYR A 552 -22.07 1.64 20.75
CA TYR A 552 -21.75 1.29 22.14
C TYR A 552 -20.55 2.08 22.71
N TYR A 553 -19.74 2.69 21.86
CA TYR A 553 -18.57 3.49 22.23
C TYR A 553 -18.82 5.01 22.16
N ASP A 554 -20.03 5.44 21.84
CA ASP A 554 -20.36 6.87 21.80
C ASP A 554 -20.37 7.48 23.20
N ALA A 555 -19.97 8.74 23.33
CA ALA A 555 -19.97 9.47 24.60
C ALA A 555 -21.35 10.07 24.94
N VAL A 556 -22.44 9.30 24.75
CA VAL A 556 -23.83 9.72 25.00
C VAL A 556 -24.49 8.89 26.10
N PRO A 557 -25.45 9.42 26.87
CA PRO A 557 -26.07 8.68 27.98
C PRO A 557 -26.68 7.33 27.57
N ALA A 558 -27.24 7.25 26.37
CA ALA A 558 -27.81 6.03 25.81
C ALA A 558 -26.77 4.92 25.60
N ALA A 559 -25.54 5.27 25.24
CA ALA A 559 -24.46 4.31 25.03
C ALA A 559 -23.98 3.65 26.33
N ALA A 560 -24.23 4.27 27.49
CA ALA A 560 -23.94 3.65 28.80
C ALA A 560 -24.77 2.38 29.06
N ASN A 561 -25.86 2.19 28.31
CA ASN A 561 -26.70 1.00 28.34
C ASN A 561 -26.34 0.00 27.21
N LEU A 562 -25.21 0.20 26.52
CA LEU A 562 -24.72 -0.67 25.45
C LEU A 562 -23.34 -1.25 25.77
N SER A 563 -23.01 -2.32 25.06
CA SER A 563 -21.69 -2.96 25.01
C SER A 563 -21.41 -3.42 23.58
N SER A 564 -20.23 -3.96 23.32
CA SER A 564 -19.88 -4.56 22.02
C SER A 564 -20.76 -5.77 21.65
N THR A 565 -21.64 -6.23 22.55
CA THR A 565 -22.53 -7.37 22.30
C THR A 565 -24.04 -7.01 22.33
N GLY A 566 -24.38 -5.72 22.27
CA GLY A 566 -25.77 -5.23 22.36
C GLY A 566 -26.06 -4.54 23.68
N THR A 567 -27.27 -4.71 24.23
CA THR A 567 -27.67 -4.04 25.48
C THR A 567 -26.90 -4.54 26.70
N THR A 568 -26.61 -3.64 27.65
CA THR A 568 -26.00 -3.98 28.95
C THR A 568 -26.80 -3.34 30.10
N PRO A 569 -27.23 -4.12 31.12
CA PRO A 569 -27.06 -5.56 31.26
C PRO A 569 -27.79 -6.38 30.19
N ALA A 570 -27.18 -7.48 29.74
CA ALA A 570 -27.76 -8.35 28.72
C ALA A 570 -29.12 -8.93 29.16
N ALA A 571 -30.02 -9.15 28.18
CA ALA A 571 -31.36 -9.70 28.40
C ALA A 571 -32.25 -8.87 29.35
N THR A 572 -32.02 -7.56 29.42
CA THR A 572 -32.84 -6.62 30.19
C THR A 572 -33.31 -5.46 29.32
N LEU A 573 -34.49 -4.92 29.63
CA LEU A 573 -34.96 -3.67 29.04
C LEU A 573 -34.15 -2.52 29.61
N VAL A 574 -33.44 -1.82 28.73
CA VAL A 574 -32.66 -0.63 29.07
C VAL A 574 -33.18 0.58 28.32
N ASP A 575 -32.94 1.76 28.86
CA ASP A 575 -33.32 3.03 28.23
C ASP A 575 -32.44 3.29 26.99
N LEU A 576 -33.07 3.57 25.85
CA LEU A 576 -32.38 3.82 24.59
C LEU A 576 -32.42 5.30 24.22
N HIS A 577 -33.60 5.81 23.86
CA HIS A 577 -33.73 7.19 23.39
C HIS A 577 -35.13 7.71 23.68
N THR A 578 -35.24 9.00 23.95
CA THR A 578 -36.54 9.67 24.05
C THR A 578 -37.10 9.99 22.68
N VAL A 579 -38.35 9.64 22.42
CA VAL A 579 -39.02 9.87 21.13
C VAL A 579 -40.21 10.81 21.33
N THR A 580 -40.46 11.68 20.36
CA THR A 580 -41.62 12.59 20.40
C THR A 580 -42.28 12.75 19.04
N VAL A 581 -43.62 12.77 19.03
CA VAL A 581 -44.41 13.06 17.82
C VAL A 581 -44.15 14.47 17.28
N PHE A 582 -43.62 15.38 18.10
CA PHE A 582 -43.28 16.73 17.69
C PHE A 582 -42.08 16.80 16.74
N ASP A 583 -41.27 15.74 16.66
CA ASP A 583 -40.16 15.63 15.69
C ASP A 583 -40.68 15.42 14.26
N LEU A 584 -41.91 14.91 14.10
CA LEU A 584 -42.58 14.77 12.81
C LEU A 584 -43.23 16.08 12.37
N THR A 585 -43.83 16.80 13.31
CA THR A 585 -44.53 18.06 13.04
C THR A 585 -44.77 18.86 14.32
N PRO A 586 -44.78 20.21 14.26
CA PRO A 586 -45.15 21.04 15.41
C PRO A 586 -46.61 20.89 15.86
N THR A 587 -47.50 20.37 14.99
CA THR A 587 -48.94 20.20 15.29
C THR A 587 -49.40 18.77 14.97
N PRO A 588 -48.97 17.78 15.78
CA PRO A 588 -49.30 16.37 15.57
C PRO A 588 -50.81 16.16 15.68
N LYS A 589 -51.34 15.30 14.81
CA LYS A 589 -52.77 15.00 14.74
C LYS A 589 -53.10 13.75 15.54
N LYS A 590 -54.39 13.58 15.86
CA LYS A 590 -54.88 12.32 16.43
C LYS A 590 -54.76 11.19 15.41
N CYS A 591 -53.77 10.30 15.57
CA CYS A 591 -53.58 9.10 14.76
C CYS A 591 -52.71 8.07 15.50
N ALA A 592 -52.52 6.90 14.87
CA ALA A 592 -51.53 5.92 15.28
C ALA A 592 -50.14 6.37 14.83
N TYR A 593 -49.16 6.16 15.70
CA TYR A 593 -47.75 6.40 15.46
C TYR A 593 -46.97 5.11 15.71
N GLY A 594 -45.87 4.92 14.98
CA GLY A 594 -44.99 3.77 15.07
C GLY A 594 -43.58 4.19 15.39
N ILE A 595 -42.94 3.48 16.32
CA ILE A 595 -41.50 3.56 16.58
C ILE A 595 -40.87 2.30 16.03
N ARG A 596 -39.79 2.42 15.29
CA ARG A 596 -39.00 1.27 14.81
C ARG A 596 -37.59 1.34 15.38
N LEU A 597 -37.14 0.20 15.90
CA LEU A 597 -35.78 -0.06 16.34
C LEU A 597 -35.09 -0.91 15.28
N TRP A 598 -33.88 -0.51 14.90
CA TRP A 598 -32.93 -1.32 14.12
C TRP A 598 -31.69 -1.59 14.97
N ALA A 599 -31.21 -2.83 14.95
CA ALA A 599 -29.93 -3.23 15.55
C ALA A 599 -29.01 -3.73 14.43
N TYR A 600 -27.82 -3.15 14.34
CA TYR A 600 -26.85 -3.41 13.28
C TYR A 600 -25.65 -4.23 13.79
N ASP A 601 -25.08 -5.01 12.88
CA ASP A 601 -23.90 -5.85 13.06
C ASP A 601 -22.74 -5.27 12.25
N ARG A 602 -21.53 -5.32 12.81
CA ARG A 602 -20.31 -4.79 12.18
C ARG A 602 -19.65 -5.78 11.21
N THR A 603 -20.19 -6.97 11.03
CA THR A 603 -19.72 -7.99 10.09
C THR A 603 -19.67 -7.45 8.67
N ILE A 604 -18.56 -7.68 7.98
CA ILE A 604 -18.42 -7.48 6.54
C ILE A 604 -19.18 -8.61 5.84
N ASP A 605 -20.38 -8.28 5.39
CA ASP A 605 -21.27 -9.17 4.67
C ASP A 605 -20.98 -9.06 3.18
N GLY A 606 -20.30 -10.07 2.65
CA GLY A 606 -20.01 -10.10 1.22
C GLY A 606 -21.20 -10.53 0.39
N SER A 607 -21.12 -10.19 -0.89
CA SER A 607 -22.08 -10.55 -1.92
C SER A 607 -21.34 -11.00 -3.17
N PHE A 608 -21.85 -12.09 -3.76
CA PHE A 608 -21.30 -12.63 -4.99
C PHE A 608 -22.42 -13.00 -5.96
N ASN A 609 -22.41 -12.39 -7.14
CA ASN A 609 -23.30 -12.78 -8.23
C ASN A 609 -22.52 -13.57 -9.30
N PRO A 610 -22.66 -14.91 -9.33
CA PRO A 610 -21.92 -15.76 -10.25
C PRO A 610 -22.23 -15.45 -11.72
N THR A 611 -23.41 -14.93 -12.05
CA THR A 611 -23.81 -14.73 -13.45
C THR A 611 -23.12 -13.52 -14.09
N PHE A 612 -22.81 -12.50 -13.30
CA PHE A 612 -22.24 -11.24 -13.79
C PHE A 612 -20.82 -10.97 -13.29
N ASN A 613 -20.24 -11.91 -12.52
CA ASN A 613 -18.98 -11.72 -11.81
C ASN A 613 -18.98 -10.43 -10.98
N LEU A 614 -20.12 -10.10 -10.37
CA LEU A 614 -20.23 -8.93 -9.50
C LEU A 614 -19.87 -9.38 -8.10
N ILE A 615 -18.81 -8.78 -7.59
CA ILE A 615 -18.29 -8.99 -6.25
C ILE A 615 -18.42 -7.65 -5.53
N GLY A 616 -18.87 -7.72 -4.29
CA GLY A 616 -18.92 -6.55 -3.42
C GLY A 616 -19.39 -6.96 -2.05
N GLY A 617 -19.74 -5.98 -1.24
CA GLY A 617 -20.21 -6.23 0.10
C GLY A 617 -20.42 -4.92 0.83
N GLY A 618 -20.85 -5.05 2.06
CA GLY A 618 -20.99 -3.95 2.98
C GLY A 618 -21.08 -4.47 4.39
N PHE A 619 -21.44 -3.60 5.32
CA PHE A 619 -21.74 -4.07 6.65
C PHE A 619 -23.11 -4.74 6.70
N ARG A 620 -23.20 -5.80 7.51
CA ARG A 620 -24.38 -6.65 7.62
C ARG A 620 -25.63 -5.83 7.94
N GLY A 621 -26.71 -6.17 7.23
CA GLY A 621 -28.01 -5.55 7.41
C GLY A 621 -28.59 -5.79 8.82
N PRO A 622 -29.47 -4.90 9.30
CA PRO A 622 -29.97 -4.95 10.66
C PRO A 622 -31.12 -5.96 10.86
N ASP A 623 -31.36 -6.35 12.11
CA ASP A 623 -32.70 -6.79 12.55
C ASP A 623 -33.54 -5.57 12.93
N SER A 624 -34.87 -5.67 12.79
CA SER A 624 -35.77 -4.55 13.11
C SER A 624 -37.07 -4.98 13.77
N ARG A 625 -37.55 -4.13 14.68
CA ARG A 625 -38.81 -4.34 15.39
C ARG A 625 -39.56 -3.03 15.54
N SER A 626 -40.89 -3.08 15.45
CA SER A 626 -41.74 -1.91 15.60
C SER A 626 -42.71 -2.04 16.78
N ILE A 627 -43.01 -0.91 17.41
CA ILE A 627 -44.05 -0.75 18.43
C ILE A 627 -44.94 0.44 18.06
N PHE A 628 -46.24 0.32 18.28
CA PHE A 628 -47.22 1.33 17.89
C PHE A 628 -47.94 1.90 19.11
N PHE A 629 -48.37 3.16 19.03
CA PHE A 629 -49.16 3.85 20.04
C PHE A 629 -50.11 4.87 19.41
N ASP A 630 -51.11 5.31 20.16
CA ASP A 630 -52.03 6.36 19.74
C ASP A 630 -51.62 7.70 20.35
N TYR A 631 -51.77 8.80 19.60
CA TYR A 631 -51.61 10.14 20.14
C TYR A 631 -52.93 10.90 20.08
N ALA A 632 -53.28 11.61 21.15
CA ALA A 632 -54.44 12.48 21.26
C ALA A 632 -53.96 13.88 21.71
N PRO A 633 -53.95 14.89 20.81
CA PRO A 633 -53.39 16.22 21.06
C PRO A 633 -53.97 16.96 22.26
#